data_AF-A0A368DQ69-F1
#
_entry.id   AF-A0A368DQ69-F1
#
_cell.length_a   1.000
_cell.length_b   1.000
_cell.length_c   1.000
_cell.angle_alpha   90.00
_cell.angle_beta   90.00
_cell.angle_gamma   90.00
#
_symmetry.space_group_name_H-M   'P 1'
#
loop_
_entity.id
_entity.type
_entity.pdbx_description
1 polymer ?
#
loop_
_entity_poly.entity_id
_entity_poly.type
_entity_poly.pdbx_seq_one_letter_code
_entity_poly.pdbx_strand_id
1 'polypeptide(L)' 'KEKELGANIKFEDIMDEVAGVYPKVMLDGEMEAGAWSCGMVVGLINDIPSCKELIDGIMDEADRLITKRLEGMLSA' A
#
# COMPACT_ATOMS: atom_id res chain seq x y z
N LYS A 1 5.52 -5.62 25.38
CA LYS A 1 4.14 -6.06 25.67
C LYS A 1 3.91 -7.53 25.35
N GLU A 2 3.96 -7.96 24.09
CA GLU A 2 3.73 -9.38 23.73
C GLU A 2 4.62 -10.37 24.50
N LYS A 3 5.94 -10.13 24.54
CA LYS A 3 6.89 -10.97 25.28
C LYS A 3 6.63 -11.05 26.80
N GLU A 4 6.05 -10.00 27.39
CA GLU A 4 5.83 -9.89 28.84
C GLU A 4 4.45 -10.39 29.26
N LEU A 5 3.41 -10.05 28.49
CA LEU A 5 2.01 -10.37 28.79
C LEU A 5 1.59 -11.75 28.24
N GLY A 6 2.25 -12.22 27.17
CA GLY A 6 1.99 -13.51 26.54
C GLY A 6 0.51 -13.70 26.20
N ALA A 7 -0.05 -14.85 26.60
CA ALA A 7 -1.46 -15.18 26.37
C ALA A 7 -2.47 -14.29 27.12
N ASN A 8 -2.03 -13.47 28.07
CA ASN A 8 -2.89 -12.56 28.82
C ASN A 8 -3.03 -11.18 28.16
N ILE A 9 -2.32 -10.93 27.05
CA ILE A 9 -2.44 -9.67 26.32
C ILE A 9 -3.88 -9.48 25.84
N LYS A 10 -4.37 -8.25 25.97
CA LYS A 10 -5.68 -7.83 25.50
C LYS A 10 -5.55 -6.68 24.51
N PHE A 11 -6.64 -6.39 23.81
CA PHE A 11 -6.68 -5.27 22.88
C PHE A 11 -6.44 -3.93 23.59
N GLU A 12 -6.99 -3.76 24.80
CA GLU A 12 -6.82 -2.55 25.61
C GLU A 12 -5.34 -2.25 25.92
N ASP A 13 -4.49 -3.29 25.98
CA ASP A 13 -3.05 -3.12 26.23
C ASP A 13 -2.31 -2.49 25.04
N ILE A 14 -2.89 -2.53 23.83
CA ILE A 14 -2.28 -2.00 22.58
C ILE A 14 -3.12 -0.88 21.94
N MET A 15 -4.22 -0.48 22.57
CA MET A 15 -5.20 0.45 21.98
C MET A 15 -4.56 1.78 21.57
N ASP A 16 -3.67 2.34 22.40
CA ASP A 16 -2.98 3.61 22.11
C ASP A 16 -2.03 3.53 20.91
N GLU A 17 -1.61 2.33 20.50
CA GLU A 17 -0.68 2.08 19.39
C GLU A 17 -1.41 1.86 18.05
N VAL A 18 -2.73 1.58 18.10
CA VAL A 18 -3.53 1.18 16.93
C VAL A 18 -4.79 2.02 16.70
N ALA A 19 -5.32 2.67 17.73
CA ALA A 19 -6.55 3.46 17.65
C ALA A 19 -6.22 4.95 17.44
N GLY A 20 -6.92 5.61 16.51
CA GLY A 20 -6.80 7.06 16.30
C GLY A 20 -5.47 7.52 15.68
N VAL A 21 -4.63 6.60 15.23
CA VAL A 21 -3.30 6.88 14.64
C VAL A 21 -3.40 7.33 13.17
N TYR A 22 -4.45 6.92 12.45
CA TYR A 22 -4.63 7.20 11.02
C TYR A 22 -4.61 8.69 10.66
N PRO A 23 -5.35 9.59 11.36
CA PRO A 23 -5.31 11.02 11.03
C PRO A 23 -3.91 11.63 11.17
N LYS A 24 -3.18 11.30 12.24
CA LYS A 24 -1.81 11.80 12.46
C LYS A 24 -0.85 11.36 11.37
N VAL A 25 -0.97 10.12 10.92
CA VAL A 25 -0.13 9.61 9.83
C VAL A 25 -0.54 10.22 8.48
N MET A 26 -1.83 10.13 8.13
CA MET A 26 -2.33 10.41 6.78
C MET A 26 -2.53 11.90 6.50
N LEU A 27 -2.82 12.71 7.52
CA LEU A 27 -3.04 14.14 7.38
C LEU A 27 -1.80 14.94 7.81
N ASP A 28 -1.20 14.58 8.95
CA ASP A 28 -0.11 15.36 9.54
C ASP A 28 1.29 14.84 9.15
N GLY A 29 1.38 13.62 8.58
CA GLY A 29 2.64 13.02 8.14
C GLY A 29 3.49 12.41 9.27
N GLU A 30 2.93 12.19 10.45
CA GLU A 30 3.62 11.58 11.60
C GLU A 30 3.74 10.06 11.44
N MET A 31 4.66 9.59 10.59
CA MET A 31 4.80 8.17 10.21
C MET A 31 5.03 7.20 11.38
N GLU A 32 5.59 7.69 12.49
CA GLU A 32 5.89 6.92 13.70
C GLU A 32 4.74 6.97 14.74
N ALA A 33 3.62 7.61 14.43
CA ALA A 33 2.49 7.76 15.35
C ALA A 33 1.73 6.46 15.64
N GLY A 34 1.91 5.42 14.81
CA GLY A 34 1.34 4.10 15.03
C GLY A 34 1.15 3.30 13.76
N ALA A 35 0.42 2.18 13.87
CA ALA A 35 0.21 1.27 12.74
C ALA A 35 -0.74 1.86 11.68
N TRP A 36 -0.34 1.82 10.41
CA TRP A 36 -1.16 2.24 9.27
C TRP A 36 -0.99 1.28 8.09
N SER A 37 -2.03 1.16 7.27
CA SER A 37 -2.03 0.22 6.14
C SER A 37 -1.13 0.68 4.99
N CYS A 38 -0.11 -0.10 4.69
CA CYS A 38 0.68 0.01 3.46
C CYS A 38 1.04 -1.39 2.94
N GLY A 39 0.62 -1.73 1.72
CA GLY A 39 0.93 -3.03 1.13
C GLY A 39 2.32 -3.06 0.49
N MET A 40 2.90 -4.25 0.33
CA MET A 40 4.22 -4.44 -0.31
C MET A 40 4.30 -3.86 -1.73
N VAL A 41 3.16 -3.69 -2.42
CA VAL A 41 3.06 -3.05 -3.74
C VAL A 41 3.66 -1.65 -3.78
N VAL A 42 3.78 -0.96 -2.63
CA VAL A 42 4.43 0.35 -2.55
C VAL A 42 5.86 0.33 -3.11
N GLY A 43 6.57 -0.81 -3.03
CA GLY A 43 7.91 -0.95 -3.60
C GLY A 43 7.96 -0.87 -5.14
N LEU A 44 6.81 -0.88 -5.81
CA LEU A 44 6.69 -0.70 -7.26
C LEU A 44 6.24 0.72 -7.65
N ILE A 45 5.84 1.55 -6.70
CA ILE A 45 5.32 2.91 -6.93
C ILE A 45 6.49 3.90 -6.81
N ASN A 46 6.81 4.60 -7.90
CA ASN A 46 7.96 5.52 -7.98
C ASN A 46 7.56 6.95 -8.41
N ASP A 47 6.27 7.22 -8.52
CA ASP A 47 5.68 8.46 -8.98
C ASP A 47 4.36 8.75 -8.24
N ILE A 48 3.83 9.96 -8.44
CA ILE A 48 2.58 10.43 -7.80
C ILE A 48 1.70 11.13 -8.86
N PRO A 49 1.11 10.36 -9.79
CA PRO A 49 0.20 10.91 -10.81
C PRO A 49 -1.15 11.34 -10.22
N SER A 50 -1.92 12.12 -10.97
CA SER A 50 -3.35 12.25 -10.69
C SER A 50 -4.07 10.91 -10.88
N CYS A 51 -5.25 10.74 -10.26
CA CYS A 51 -6.03 9.51 -10.44
C CYS A 51 -6.35 9.22 -11.91
N LYS A 52 -6.55 10.26 -12.72
CA LYS A 52 -6.80 10.11 -14.16
C LYS A 52 -5.57 9.57 -14.88
N GLU A 53 -4.42 10.20 -14.69
CA GLU A 53 -3.16 9.79 -15.32
C GLU A 53 -2.77 8.37 -14.91
N LEU A 54 -2.97 8.00 -13.64
CA LEU A 54 -2.73 6.65 -13.16
C LEU A 54 -3.57 5.61 -13.91
N ILE A 55 -4.88 5.86 -14.01
CA ILE A 55 -5.81 4.93 -14.65
C ILE A 55 -5.53 4.85 -16.16
N ASP A 56 -5.35 5.99 -16.82
CA ASP A 56 -5.03 6.04 -18.25
C ASP A 56 -3.73 5.27 -18.53
N GLY A 57 -2.69 5.49 -17.72
CA GLY A 57 -1.43 4.78 -17.82
C GLY A 57 -1.57 3.27 -17.65
N ILE A 58 -2.29 2.80 -16.63
CA ILE A 58 -2.53 1.36 -16.43
C ILE A 58 -3.21 0.73 -17.64
N MET A 59 -4.23 1.39 -18.20
CA MET A 59 -4.97 0.87 -19.36
C MET A 59 -4.10 0.85 -20.62
N ASP A 60 -3.37 1.94 -20.89
CA ASP A 60 -2.44 2.02 -22.03
C ASP A 60 -1.33 0.96 -21.95
N GLU A 61 -0.78 0.72 -20.75
CA GLU A 61 0.22 -0.33 -20.55
C GLU A 61 -0.36 -1.73 -20.75
N ALA A 62 -1.56 -2.00 -20.24
CA ALA A 62 -2.24 -3.27 -20.43
C ALA A 62 -2.49 -3.55 -21.93
N ASP A 63 -3.00 -2.57 -22.67
CA ASP A 63 -3.25 -2.68 -24.11
C ASP A 63 -1.94 -2.93 -24.89
N ARG A 64 -0.86 -2.24 -24.53
CA ARG A 64 0.47 -2.46 -25.12
C ARG A 64 1.00 -3.86 -24.80
N LEU A 65 0.82 -4.35 -23.58
CA LEU A 65 1.26 -5.69 -23.19
C LEU A 65 0.52 -6.76 -24.00
N ILE A 66 -0.80 -6.61 -24.17
CA ILE A 66 -1.61 -7.56 -24.94
C ILE A 66 -1.22 -7.51 -26.42
N THR A 67 -1.28 -6.34 -27.04
CA THR A 67 -1.17 -6.19 -28.51
C THR A 67 0.26 -6.17 -29.03
N LYS A 68 1.28 -5.99 -28.18
CA LYS A 68 2.68 -5.99 -28.60
C LYS A 68 3.45 -7.14 -28.00
N ARG A 69 3.45 -7.27 -26.66
CA ARG A 69 4.26 -8.29 -25.99
C ARG A 69 3.70 -9.68 -26.24
N LEU A 70 2.41 -9.92 -26.00
CA LEU A 70 1.82 -11.26 -26.15
C LEU A 70 1.69 -11.67 -27.62
N GLU A 71 1.22 -10.79 -28.50
CA GLU A 71 1.19 -11.05 -29.94
C GLU A 71 2.59 -11.33 -30.52
N GLY A 72 3.60 -10.59 -30.08
CA GLY A 72 4.99 -10.80 -30.48
C GLY A 72 5.54 -12.17 -30.06
N MET A 73 5.05 -12.75 -28.96
CA MET A 73 5.43 -14.11 -28.54
C MET A 73 4.81 -15.20 -29.43
N LEU A 74 3.66 -14.95 -30.04
CA LEU A 74 3.00 -15.91 -30.95
C LEU A 74 3.56 -15.86 -32.37
N SER A 75 4.18 -14.74 -32.74
CA SER A 75 4.71 -14.50 -34.09
C SER A 75 6.19 -14.89 -34.24
N ALA A 76 6.79 -15.46 -33.19
CA ALA A 76 8.20 -15.86 -33.11
C ALA A 76 8.43 -17.33 -33.48
#